data_AF-A0A350EQK6-F1
#
_entry.id   AF-A0A350EQK6-F1
#
_cell.length_a   1.000
_cell.length_b   1.000
_cell.length_c   1.000
_cell.angle_alpha   90.00
_cell.angle_beta   90.00
_cell.angle_gamma   90.00
#
_symmetry.space_group_name_H-M   'P 1'
#
loop_
_entity.id
_entity.type
_entity.pdbx_description
1 polymer ?
#
loop_
_entity_poly.entity_id
_entity_poly.type
_entity_poly.pdbx_seq_one_letter_code
_entity_poly.pdbx_strand_id
1 'polypeptide(L)'
;MPASIHLLQRIGPGRAVLIVLLGLAALVVAIFVTARLTARAEVNRRLAELRTAGYPVTLTELDQSYLPDSPEARDRGRELVKVLQTVQERHRQQAGELGGRLSPLPVLGEGILPPPGTPLDNEVRQLAVEPLQQLEPALQELRTLLAADPLLVRFPVNFTNGIITLLPHLSPIRNAQQWLLVRSIVATDERRADEMADTLTDMLRLSRSLQHEPALISQLVRVALLDMARGGIERSLASGQLQPNHLAALRTELQLANPTNTFHLAMSAERCCGLSILWDADNPFIGLNGGTPLTSGQIAFNLIYRMTGLREQETLFYLDHLGRAVAAGTNSIPERLRIANELMAVKSSRWRVLTGMLMPALSRPFAKEADTIAQTDALVAALAVTEFHERQGRWPNGMAELVPDYFDSPPVDPRNDTPLKVVATPNGFRVDGKSPLLTIDFPAQGSP
;
A
#
# COMPACT_ATOMS: atom_id res chain seq x y z
N MET A 1 74.58 -2.56 22.88
CA MET A 1 73.56 -1.67 22.28
C MET A 1 74.15 -0.29 21.96
N PRO A 2 74.81 -0.06 20.80
CA PRO A 2 75.02 1.31 20.32
C PRO A 2 74.79 1.51 18.80
N ALA A 3 74.23 0.54 18.06
CA ALA A 3 74.08 0.63 16.61
C ALA A 3 72.83 1.41 16.13
N SER A 4 71.81 1.56 16.99
CA SER A 4 70.51 2.14 16.60
C SER A 4 70.50 3.68 16.57
N ILE A 5 71.48 4.33 17.21
CA ILE A 5 71.49 5.80 17.39
C ILE A 5 72.24 6.51 16.24
N HIS A 6 73.16 5.82 15.54
CA HIS A 6 73.94 6.43 14.45
C HIS A 6 73.18 6.59 13.12
N LEU A 7 72.07 5.88 12.89
CA LEU A 7 71.30 6.03 11.64
C LEU A 7 70.54 7.36 11.55
N LEU A 8 70.17 7.94 12.69
CA LEU A 8 69.40 9.19 12.76
C LEU A 8 70.27 10.45 12.58
N GLN A 9 71.59 10.37 12.78
CA GLN A 9 72.52 11.50 12.64
C GLN A 9 72.94 11.81 11.18
N ARG A 10 72.58 10.96 10.21
CA ARG A 10 72.89 11.15 8.77
C ARG A 10 71.75 11.75 7.95
N ILE A 11 70.63 12.06 8.59
CA ILE A 11 69.43 12.57 7.93
C ILE A 11 69.40 14.09 8.16
N GLY A 12 69.80 14.87 7.14
CA GLY A 12 69.70 16.33 7.18
C GLY A 12 68.25 16.77 7.50
N PRO A 13 68.04 17.93 8.14
CA PRO A 13 66.74 18.34 8.69
C PRO A 13 65.59 18.28 7.67
N GLY A 14 65.85 18.58 6.38
CA GLY A 14 64.85 18.46 5.31
C GLY A 14 64.41 17.02 5.01
N ARG A 15 65.30 16.02 5.16
CA ARG A 15 64.94 14.60 4.98
C ARG A 15 64.14 14.07 6.17
N ALA A 16 64.41 14.54 7.38
CA ALA A 16 63.64 14.16 8.57
C ALA A 16 62.20 14.68 8.48
N VAL A 17 62.01 15.94 8.07
CA VAL A 17 60.68 16.52 7.82
C VAL A 17 59.93 15.75 6.73
N LEU A 18 60.59 15.41 5.62
CA LEU A 18 59.96 14.64 4.55
C LEU A 18 59.50 13.25 5.03
N ILE A 19 60.30 12.54 5.82
CA ILE A 19 59.93 11.24 6.39
C ILE A 19 58.71 11.35 7.30
N VAL A 20 58.65 12.39 8.15
CA VAL A 20 57.49 12.64 9.03
C VAL A 20 56.23 12.93 8.21
N LEU A 21 56.33 13.76 7.16
CA LEU A 21 55.20 14.07 6.28
C LEU A 21 54.69 12.82 5.52
N LEU A 22 55.60 11.98 5.02
CA LEU A 22 55.25 10.72 4.38
C LEU A 22 54.59 9.74 5.37
N GLY A 23 55.09 9.66 6.60
CA GLY A 23 54.49 8.86 7.67
C GLY A 23 53.08 9.33 8.03
N LEU A 24 52.86 10.64 8.15
CA LEU A 24 51.54 11.21 8.40
C LEU A 24 50.57 10.94 7.25
N ALA A 25 51.03 11.10 5.99
CA ALA A 25 50.22 10.79 4.82
C ALA A 25 49.84 9.30 4.77
N ALA A 26 50.79 8.40 5.03
CA ALA A 26 50.54 6.96 5.11
C ALA A 26 49.55 6.61 6.22
N LEU A 27 49.64 7.26 7.39
CA LEU A 27 48.69 7.08 8.49
C LEU A 27 47.28 7.53 8.10
N VAL A 28 47.13 8.70 7.46
CA VAL A 28 45.82 9.18 6.96
C VAL A 28 45.22 8.20 5.95
N VAL A 29 46.04 7.69 5.01
CA VAL A 29 45.61 6.67 4.05
C VAL A 29 45.19 5.38 4.78
N ALA A 30 45.97 4.91 5.76
CA ALA A 30 45.65 3.71 6.52
C ALA A 30 44.34 3.85 7.32
N ILE A 31 44.11 5.00 7.97
CA ILE A 31 42.85 5.32 8.67
C ILE A 31 41.69 5.32 7.67
N PHE A 32 41.87 5.98 6.52
CA PHE A 32 40.85 6.05 5.48
C PHE A 32 40.48 4.66 4.93
N VAL A 33 41.48 3.85 4.58
CA VAL A 33 41.28 2.46 4.10
C VAL A 33 40.61 1.60 5.17
N THR A 34 41.02 1.73 6.43
CA THR A 34 40.40 0.99 7.54
C THR A 34 38.93 1.36 7.68
N ALA A 35 38.61 2.66 7.72
CA ALA A 35 37.23 3.16 7.79
C ALA A 35 36.36 2.66 6.61
N ARG A 36 36.95 2.59 5.40
CA ARG A 36 36.30 2.03 4.20
C ARG A 36 36.00 0.55 4.34
N LEU A 37 36.95 -0.24 4.83
CA LEU A 37 36.79 -1.69 5.02
C LEU A 37 35.77 -1.98 6.12
N THR A 38 35.79 -1.25 7.23
CA THR A 38 34.83 -1.42 8.32
C THR A 38 33.41 -1.06 7.89
N ALA A 39 33.22 0.03 7.13
CA ALA A 39 31.89 0.42 6.63
C ALA A 39 31.33 -0.62 5.65
N ARG A 40 32.17 -1.16 4.75
CA ARG A 40 31.77 -2.22 3.82
C ARG A 40 31.44 -3.54 4.55
N ALA A 41 32.22 -3.91 5.56
CA ALA A 41 31.94 -5.07 6.40
C ALA A 41 30.61 -4.93 7.13
N GLU A 42 30.32 -3.72 7.65
CA GLU A 42 29.07 -3.42 8.32
C GLU A 42 27.85 -3.50 7.39
N VAL A 43 27.94 -2.99 6.15
CA VAL A 43 26.87 -3.16 5.14
C VAL A 43 26.62 -4.64 4.91
N ASN A 44 27.68 -5.42 4.60
CA ASN A 44 27.54 -6.85 4.33
C ASN A 44 26.95 -7.61 5.53
N ARG A 45 27.35 -7.27 6.76
CA ARG A 45 26.81 -7.84 8.00
C ARG A 45 25.29 -7.60 8.07
N ARG A 46 24.85 -6.36 7.90
CA ARG A 46 23.42 -6.01 7.94
C ARG A 46 22.60 -6.69 6.83
N LEU A 47 23.15 -6.80 5.61
CA LEU A 47 22.50 -7.53 4.53
C LEU A 47 22.38 -9.04 4.85
N ALA A 48 23.39 -9.64 5.47
CA ALA A 48 23.33 -11.03 5.92
C ALA A 48 22.29 -11.25 7.03
N GLU A 49 22.19 -10.31 7.97
CA GLU A 49 21.16 -10.33 9.03
C GLU A 49 19.75 -10.26 8.46
N LEU A 50 19.52 -9.36 7.49
CA LEU A 50 18.23 -9.26 6.79
C LEU A 50 17.86 -10.55 6.05
N ARG A 51 18.81 -11.15 5.32
CA ARG A 51 18.60 -12.45 4.67
C ARG A 51 18.27 -13.56 5.68
N THR A 52 18.99 -13.59 6.81
CA THR A 52 18.75 -14.56 7.88
C THR A 52 17.36 -14.39 8.51
N ALA A 53 16.88 -13.15 8.60
CA ALA A 53 15.52 -12.82 9.04
C ALA A 53 14.45 -13.07 7.95
N GLY A 54 14.81 -13.61 6.79
CA GLY A 54 13.88 -13.95 5.71
C GLY A 54 13.48 -12.78 4.81
N TYR A 55 14.14 -11.62 4.95
CA TYR A 55 13.85 -10.49 4.08
C TYR A 55 14.71 -10.50 2.81
N PRO A 56 14.15 -10.16 1.65
CA PRO A 56 14.94 -9.94 0.45
C PRO A 56 15.82 -8.70 0.62
N VAL A 57 17.02 -8.78 0.04
CA VAL A 57 17.96 -7.65 -0.05
C VAL A 57 18.43 -7.36 -1.47
N THR A 58 18.00 -8.17 -2.44
CA THR A 58 18.18 -7.93 -3.87
C THR A 58 16.85 -7.98 -4.61
N LEU A 59 16.78 -7.39 -5.80
CA LEU A 59 15.57 -7.45 -6.62
C LEU A 59 15.22 -8.87 -7.09
N THR A 60 16.22 -9.73 -7.29
CA THR A 60 16.00 -11.14 -7.65
C THR A 60 15.39 -11.92 -6.49
N GLU A 61 15.89 -11.72 -5.27
CA GLU A 61 15.30 -12.32 -4.07
C GLU A 61 13.86 -11.80 -3.84
N LEU A 62 13.62 -10.51 -4.08
CA LEU A 62 12.28 -9.92 -4.02
C LEU A 62 11.33 -10.57 -5.03
N ASP A 63 11.73 -10.65 -6.30
CA ASP A 63 10.92 -11.26 -7.36
C ASP A 63 10.59 -12.71 -7.03
N GLN A 64 11.59 -13.48 -6.56
CA GLN A 64 11.40 -14.86 -6.09
C GLN A 64 10.43 -14.96 -4.93
N SER A 65 10.48 -14.04 -3.96
CA SER A 65 9.55 -14.04 -2.82
C SER A 65 8.10 -13.77 -3.20
N TYR A 66 7.86 -13.13 -4.36
CA TYR A 66 6.52 -12.86 -4.86
C TYR A 66 6.00 -13.97 -5.78
N LEU A 67 6.87 -14.82 -6.33
CA LEU A 67 6.45 -15.90 -7.22
C LEU A 67 5.40 -16.79 -6.53
N PRO A 68 4.35 -17.19 -7.24
CA PRO A 68 3.33 -18.06 -6.69
C PRO A 68 3.92 -19.43 -6.33
N ASP A 69 3.50 -19.96 -5.18
CA ASP A 69 3.89 -21.29 -4.68
C ASP A 69 3.34 -22.43 -5.57
N SER A 70 2.35 -22.15 -6.42
CA SER A 70 1.73 -23.13 -7.32
C SER A 70 1.52 -22.60 -8.75
N PRO A 71 1.51 -23.48 -9.77
CA PRO A 71 1.10 -23.11 -11.13
C PRO A 71 -0.31 -22.52 -11.19
N GLU A 72 -1.23 -23.03 -10.36
CA GLU A 72 -2.62 -22.54 -10.29
C GLU A 72 -2.71 -21.05 -9.92
N ALA A 73 -1.96 -20.63 -8.89
CA ALA A 73 -1.89 -19.23 -8.48
C ALA A 73 -1.31 -18.32 -9.59
N ARG A 74 -0.35 -18.85 -10.36
CA ARG A 74 0.25 -18.17 -11.52
C ARG A 74 -0.75 -17.97 -12.65
N ASP A 75 -1.50 -19.02 -12.98
CA ASP A 75 -2.46 -18.98 -14.09
C ASP A 75 -3.65 -18.09 -13.74
N ARG A 76 -4.12 -18.15 -12.49
CA ARG A 76 -5.19 -17.28 -11.97
C ARG A 76 -4.86 -15.79 -12.10
N GLY A 77 -3.63 -15.39 -11.76
CA GLY A 77 -3.22 -13.99 -11.93
C GLY A 77 -3.24 -13.52 -13.39
N ARG A 78 -2.89 -14.39 -14.35
CA ARG A 78 -2.98 -14.07 -15.78
C ARG A 78 -4.42 -14.04 -16.28
N GLU A 79 -5.25 -14.96 -15.83
CA GLU A 79 -6.68 -15.00 -16.16
C GLU A 79 -7.37 -13.73 -15.66
N LEU A 80 -7.10 -13.33 -14.41
CA LEU A 80 -7.64 -12.09 -13.86
C LEU A 80 -7.22 -10.86 -14.68
N VAL A 81 -5.95 -10.78 -15.10
CA VAL A 81 -5.47 -9.70 -15.98
C VAL A 81 -6.26 -9.66 -17.30
N LYS A 82 -6.56 -10.81 -17.91
CA LYS A 82 -7.33 -10.85 -19.17
C LYS A 82 -8.74 -10.27 -18.97
N VAL A 83 -9.44 -10.70 -17.94
CA VAL A 83 -10.80 -10.21 -17.64
C VAL A 83 -10.80 -8.71 -17.36
N LEU A 84 -9.84 -8.26 -16.54
CA LEU A 84 -9.68 -6.84 -16.23
C LEU A 84 -9.36 -6.00 -17.48
N GLN A 85 -8.56 -6.54 -18.42
CA GLN A 85 -8.29 -5.89 -19.70
C GLN A 85 -9.56 -5.80 -20.56
N THR A 86 -10.42 -6.83 -20.55
CA THR A 86 -11.72 -6.76 -21.22
C THR A 86 -12.60 -5.66 -20.62
N VAL A 87 -12.69 -5.55 -19.29
CA VAL A 87 -13.41 -4.45 -18.62
C VAL A 87 -12.81 -3.09 -18.98
N GLN A 88 -11.48 -2.98 -18.97
CA GLN A 88 -10.76 -1.76 -19.34
C GLN A 88 -11.03 -1.32 -20.77
N GLU A 89 -11.06 -2.26 -21.71
CA GLU A 89 -11.30 -1.98 -23.12
C GLU A 89 -12.75 -1.55 -23.36
N ARG A 90 -13.71 -2.24 -22.75
CA ARG A 90 -15.12 -1.82 -22.74
C ARG A 90 -15.30 -0.43 -22.14
N HIS A 91 -14.63 -0.14 -21.02
CA HIS A 91 -14.61 1.19 -20.43
C HIS A 91 -14.09 2.23 -21.44
N ARG A 92 -12.98 1.96 -22.15
CA ARG A 92 -12.44 2.90 -23.17
C ARG A 92 -13.40 3.10 -24.33
N GLN A 93 -14.03 2.04 -24.83
CA GLN A 93 -15.02 2.13 -25.90
C GLN A 93 -16.20 3.00 -25.47
N GLN A 94 -16.74 2.75 -24.27
CA GLN A 94 -17.82 3.54 -23.70
C GLN A 94 -17.42 4.99 -23.38
N ALA A 95 -16.14 5.26 -23.08
CA ALA A 95 -15.62 6.61 -22.91
C ALA A 95 -15.31 7.31 -24.25
N GLY A 96 -14.93 6.57 -25.30
CA GLY A 96 -14.45 7.10 -26.58
C GLY A 96 -15.53 7.22 -27.66
N GLU A 97 -16.32 6.17 -27.89
CA GLU A 97 -17.43 6.18 -28.87
C GLU A 97 -18.62 7.00 -28.37
N LEU A 98 -18.71 7.21 -27.05
CA LEU A 98 -19.85 7.80 -26.36
C LEU A 98 -19.39 8.85 -25.33
N GLY A 99 -18.37 9.67 -25.64
CA GLY A 99 -17.73 10.61 -24.69
C GLY A 99 -18.62 11.57 -23.88
N GLY A 100 -19.94 11.56 -24.08
CA GLY A 100 -20.92 12.19 -23.19
C GLY A 100 -21.77 11.25 -22.32
N ARG A 101 -21.87 9.92 -22.57
CA ARG A 101 -22.77 9.01 -21.82
C ARG A 101 -22.28 8.67 -20.41
N LEU A 102 -20.97 8.54 -20.21
CA LEU A 102 -20.41 8.26 -18.89
C LEU A 102 -20.25 9.54 -18.04
N SER A 103 -20.17 10.72 -18.68
CA SER A 103 -19.96 12.00 -17.98
C SER A 103 -21.03 12.28 -16.91
N PRO A 104 -22.35 12.04 -17.14
CA PRO A 104 -23.38 12.19 -16.12
C PRO A 104 -23.34 11.14 -15.00
N LEU A 105 -22.67 9.99 -15.20
CA LEU A 105 -22.63 8.94 -14.20
C LEU A 105 -21.67 9.33 -13.06
N PRO A 106 -22.10 9.18 -11.79
CA PRO A 106 -21.17 9.30 -10.68
C PRO A 106 -20.12 8.18 -10.77
N VAL A 107 -18.95 8.40 -10.14
CA VAL A 107 -17.81 7.46 -10.09
C VAL A 107 -17.03 7.33 -11.40
N LEU A 108 -17.72 7.22 -12.54
CA LEU A 108 -17.13 7.04 -13.87
C LEU A 108 -16.94 8.35 -14.63
N GLY A 109 -17.75 9.37 -14.31
CA GLY A 109 -17.71 10.69 -14.90
C GLY A 109 -17.69 11.81 -13.85
N GLU A 110 -18.33 12.93 -14.19
CA GLU A 110 -18.40 14.15 -13.39
C GLU A 110 -19.72 14.26 -12.61
N GLY A 111 -20.60 13.26 -12.74
CA GLY A 111 -21.86 13.18 -12.03
C GLY A 111 -21.68 13.22 -10.50
N ILE A 112 -22.60 13.92 -9.83
CA ILE A 112 -22.60 14.01 -8.37
C ILE A 112 -23.19 12.71 -7.81
N LEU A 113 -22.42 12.04 -6.97
CA LEU A 113 -22.95 10.92 -6.18
C LEU A 113 -23.79 11.50 -5.03
N PRO A 114 -25.11 11.27 -4.97
CA PRO A 114 -25.94 11.76 -3.87
C PRO A 114 -25.49 11.15 -2.53
N PRO A 115 -25.85 11.72 -1.38
CA PRO A 115 -25.53 11.13 -0.07
C PRO A 115 -26.04 9.68 0.09
N PRO A 116 -25.44 8.86 0.98
CA PRO A 116 -26.00 7.56 1.37
C PRO A 116 -27.49 7.64 1.73
N GLY A 117 -28.28 6.63 1.33
CA GLY A 117 -29.73 6.60 1.56
C GLY A 117 -30.57 7.35 0.52
N THR A 118 -29.97 8.20 -0.31
CA THR A 118 -30.65 8.89 -1.42
C THR A 118 -30.38 8.18 -2.76
N PRO A 119 -31.42 7.82 -3.54
CA PRO A 119 -31.25 7.15 -4.83
C PRO A 119 -30.69 8.09 -5.90
N LEU A 120 -30.13 7.53 -6.97
CA LEU A 120 -29.79 8.27 -8.18
C LEU A 120 -31.05 8.78 -8.88
N ASP A 121 -30.92 9.92 -9.55
CA ASP A 121 -31.92 10.40 -10.49
C ASP A 121 -32.22 9.31 -11.53
N ASN A 122 -33.51 9.11 -11.84
CA ASN A 122 -33.93 8.02 -12.71
C ASN A 122 -33.23 8.09 -14.09
N GLU A 123 -33.05 9.27 -14.66
CA GLU A 123 -32.33 9.45 -15.93
C GLU A 123 -30.87 9.00 -15.83
N VAL A 124 -30.17 9.43 -14.77
CA VAL A 124 -28.77 9.04 -14.52
C VAL A 124 -28.67 7.53 -14.28
N ARG A 125 -29.60 6.94 -13.52
CA ARG A 125 -29.64 5.50 -13.29
C ARG A 125 -29.82 4.71 -14.59
N GLN A 126 -30.72 5.16 -15.47
CA GLN A 126 -30.96 4.51 -16.77
C GLN A 126 -29.74 4.57 -17.70
N LEU A 127 -28.91 5.62 -17.59
CA LEU A 127 -27.65 5.69 -18.35
C LEU A 127 -26.65 4.59 -17.97
N ALA A 128 -26.74 4.02 -16.76
CA ALA A 128 -25.84 2.96 -16.30
C ALA A 128 -26.26 1.56 -16.79
N VAL A 129 -27.53 1.36 -17.14
CA VAL A 129 -28.11 0.03 -17.40
C VAL A 129 -27.48 -0.64 -18.62
N GLU A 130 -27.49 0.03 -19.79
CA GLU A 130 -26.94 -0.53 -21.02
C GLU A 130 -25.42 -0.81 -20.91
N PRO A 131 -24.57 0.11 -20.40
CA PRO A 131 -23.17 -0.18 -20.17
C PRO A 131 -22.90 -1.37 -19.24
N LEU A 132 -23.68 -1.50 -18.15
CA LEU A 132 -23.57 -2.62 -17.22
C LEU A 132 -23.97 -3.95 -17.89
N GLN A 133 -25.04 -3.97 -18.68
CA GLN A 133 -25.44 -5.16 -19.44
C GLN A 133 -24.35 -5.64 -20.40
N GLN A 134 -23.64 -4.71 -21.06
CA GLN A 134 -22.51 -5.05 -21.94
C GLN A 134 -21.30 -5.60 -21.18
N LEU A 135 -21.14 -5.22 -19.90
CA LEU A 135 -20.05 -5.66 -19.03
C LEU A 135 -20.38 -6.94 -18.25
N GLU A 136 -21.64 -7.32 -18.14
CA GLU A 136 -22.08 -8.44 -17.30
C GLU A 136 -21.29 -9.75 -17.52
N PRO A 137 -20.98 -10.18 -18.77
CA PRO A 137 -20.18 -11.39 -18.97
C PRO A 137 -18.79 -11.30 -18.33
N ALA A 138 -18.14 -10.14 -18.43
CA ALA A 138 -16.81 -9.92 -17.86
C ALA A 138 -16.86 -9.79 -16.33
N LEU A 139 -17.91 -9.16 -15.78
CA LEU A 139 -18.10 -9.07 -14.33
C LEU A 139 -18.42 -10.45 -13.71
N GLN A 140 -19.15 -11.30 -14.42
CA GLN A 140 -19.42 -12.67 -13.98
C GLN A 140 -18.17 -13.56 -14.01
N GLU A 141 -17.33 -13.41 -15.04
CA GLU A 141 -16.03 -14.08 -15.10
C GLU A 141 -15.10 -13.59 -13.97
N LEU A 142 -15.08 -12.26 -13.72
CA LEU A 142 -14.36 -11.65 -12.61
C LEU A 142 -14.78 -12.25 -11.26
N ARG A 143 -16.09 -12.31 -11.00
CA ARG A 143 -16.64 -12.94 -9.79
C ARG A 143 -16.19 -14.39 -9.64
N THR A 144 -16.24 -15.16 -10.74
CA THR A 144 -15.84 -16.57 -10.73
C THR A 144 -14.36 -16.74 -10.34
N LEU A 145 -13.48 -15.90 -10.88
CA LEU A 145 -12.05 -15.91 -10.55
C LEU A 145 -11.79 -15.47 -9.10
N LEU A 146 -12.57 -14.51 -8.59
CA LEU A 146 -12.51 -14.02 -7.21
C LEU A 146 -13.23 -14.94 -6.21
N ALA A 147 -13.96 -15.95 -6.66
CA ALA A 147 -14.64 -16.90 -5.78
C ALA A 147 -13.67 -17.81 -5.03
N ALA A 148 -12.54 -18.13 -5.65
CA ALA A 148 -11.39 -18.75 -5.00
C ALA A 148 -10.68 -17.74 -4.09
N ASP A 149 -9.81 -18.21 -3.18
CA ASP A 149 -9.08 -17.32 -2.28
C ASP A 149 -8.30 -16.24 -3.06
N PRO A 150 -8.68 -14.95 -2.96
CA PRO A 150 -8.03 -13.87 -3.69
C PRO A 150 -6.55 -13.71 -3.30
N LEU A 151 -6.15 -14.22 -2.13
CA LEU A 151 -4.76 -14.19 -1.67
C LEU A 151 -3.83 -15.07 -2.51
N LEU A 152 -4.36 -15.99 -3.32
CA LEU A 152 -3.62 -16.81 -4.27
C LEU A 152 -3.30 -16.08 -5.58
N VAL A 153 -3.87 -14.89 -5.82
CA VAL A 153 -3.60 -14.12 -7.05
C VAL A 153 -2.15 -13.62 -7.04
N ARG A 154 -1.43 -13.85 -8.13
CA ARG A 154 -0.11 -13.24 -8.42
C ARG A 154 -0.08 -12.64 -9.82
N PHE A 155 -0.12 -11.32 -9.91
CA PHE A 155 0.00 -10.60 -11.18
C PHE A 155 1.39 -10.84 -11.80
N PRO A 156 1.50 -10.96 -13.14
CA PRO A 156 2.76 -11.23 -13.84
C PRO A 156 3.64 -9.97 -13.91
N VAL A 157 4.12 -9.50 -12.75
CA VAL A 157 5.01 -8.35 -12.59
C VAL A 157 6.45 -8.86 -12.49
N ASN A 158 7.37 -8.19 -13.17
CA ASN A 158 8.80 -8.45 -13.04
C ASN A 158 9.44 -7.41 -12.09
N PHE A 159 9.67 -7.79 -10.85
CA PHE A 159 10.27 -6.93 -9.82
C PHE A 159 11.79 -6.79 -9.97
N THR A 160 12.45 -7.57 -10.84
CA THR A 160 13.87 -7.36 -11.16
C THR A 160 14.14 -6.03 -11.84
N ASN A 161 13.09 -5.35 -12.33
CA ASN A 161 13.17 -4.03 -12.93
C ASN A 161 13.26 -2.88 -11.90
N GLY A 162 13.12 -3.17 -10.60
CA GLY A 162 13.30 -2.17 -9.53
C GLY A 162 12.37 -0.97 -9.69
N ILE A 163 12.93 0.25 -9.66
CA ILE A 163 12.14 1.50 -9.70
C ILE A 163 11.40 1.73 -11.03
N ILE A 164 11.81 1.08 -12.12
CA ILE A 164 11.16 1.18 -13.44
C ILE A 164 10.18 0.02 -13.69
N THR A 165 9.82 -0.74 -12.65
CA THR A 165 8.84 -1.83 -12.75
C THR A 165 7.50 -1.30 -13.26
N LEU A 166 6.97 -1.94 -14.30
CA LEU A 166 5.66 -1.62 -14.87
C LEU A 166 4.57 -2.37 -14.10
N LEU A 167 3.47 -1.67 -13.79
CA LEU A 167 2.31 -2.19 -13.06
C LEU A 167 1.02 -2.04 -13.91
N PRO A 168 0.94 -2.68 -15.09
CA PRO A 168 -0.08 -2.39 -16.10
C PRO A 168 -1.50 -2.82 -15.69
N HIS A 169 -1.63 -3.69 -14.68
CA HIS A 169 -2.90 -4.21 -14.18
C HIS A 169 -3.63 -3.23 -13.25
N LEU A 170 -2.94 -2.26 -12.64
CA LEU A 170 -3.54 -1.40 -11.61
C LEU A 170 -4.67 -0.50 -12.15
N SER A 171 -4.51 0.06 -13.35
CA SER A 171 -5.55 0.88 -13.99
C SER A 171 -6.79 0.04 -14.36
N PRO A 172 -6.64 -1.12 -15.03
CA PRO A 172 -7.74 -2.07 -15.22
C PRO A 172 -8.48 -2.46 -13.94
N ILE A 173 -7.76 -2.75 -12.85
CA ILE A 173 -8.38 -3.08 -11.54
C ILE A 173 -9.22 -1.93 -11.03
N ARG A 174 -8.69 -0.70 -11.05
CA ARG A 174 -9.42 0.48 -10.60
C ARG A 174 -10.70 0.68 -11.42
N ASN A 175 -10.64 0.52 -12.74
CA ASN A 175 -11.80 0.67 -13.60
C ASN A 175 -12.86 -0.42 -13.34
N ALA A 176 -12.44 -1.66 -13.10
CA ALA A 176 -13.36 -2.73 -12.69
C ALA A 176 -14.04 -2.41 -11.35
N GLN A 177 -13.29 -1.90 -10.37
CA GLN A 177 -13.85 -1.48 -9.07
C GLN A 177 -14.86 -0.33 -9.22
N GLN A 178 -14.61 0.62 -10.13
CA GLN A 178 -15.56 1.71 -10.41
C GLN A 178 -16.87 1.17 -10.99
N TRP A 179 -16.79 0.24 -11.95
CA TRP A 179 -17.97 -0.42 -12.50
C TRP A 179 -18.74 -1.26 -11.47
N LEU A 180 -18.04 -1.99 -10.60
CA LEU A 180 -18.68 -2.70 -9.49
C LEU A 180 -19.38 -1.73 -8.52
N LEU A 181 -18.77 -0.58 -8.23
CA LEU A 181 -19.42 0.45 -7.41
C LEU A 181 -20.71 0.96 -8.09
N VAL A 182 -20.67 1.28 -9.39
CA VAL A 182 -21.87 1.68 -10.14
C VAL A 182 -22.94 0.59 -10.11
N ARG A 183 -22.57 -0.67 -10.32
CA ARG A 183 -23.48 -1.81 -10.21
C ARG A 183 -24.13 -1.90 -8.82
N SER A 184 -23.35 -1.74 -7.75
CA SER A 184 -23.86 -1.78 -6.37
C SER A 184 -24.86 -0.64 -6.09
N ILE A 185 -24.61 0.55 -6.63
CA ILE A 185 -25.51 1.70 -6.50
C ILE A 185 -26.82 1.43 -7.23
N VAL A 186 -26.76 0.98 -8.49
CA VAL A 186 -27.96 0.64 -9.27
C VAL A 186 -28.77 -0.47 -8.60
N ALA A 187 -28.09 -1.52 -8.11
CA ALA A 187 -28.74 -2.60 -7.38
C ALA A 187 -29.40 -2.13 -6.07
N THR A 188 -28.76 -1.19 -5.36
CA THR A 188 -29.35 -0.55 -4.16
C THR A 188 -30.62 0.22 -4.53
N ASP A 189 -30.58 1.04 -5.57
CA ASP A 189 -31.72 1.88 -5.99
C ASP A 189 -32.92 1.04 -6.47
N GLU A 190 -32.64 -0.08 -7.14
CA GLU A 190 -33.68 -0.99 -7.66
C GLU A 190 -34.12 -2.07 -6.69
N ARG A 191 -33.67 -2.00 -5.44
CA ARG A 191 -33.99 -2.95 -4.37
C ARG A 191 -33.58 -4.41 -4.66
N ARG A 192 -32.49 -4.60 -5.41
CA ARG A 192 -31.89 -5.90 -5.73
C ARG A 192 -30.84 -6.28 -4.67
N ALA A 193 -31.31 -6.64 -3.48
CA ALA A 193 -30.46 -6.77 -2.29
C ALA A 193 -29.35 -7.85 -2.42
N ASP A 194 -29.65 -9.00 -3.01
CA ASP A 194 -28.68 -10.09 -3.19
C ASP A 194 -27.56 -9.68 -4.15
N GLU A 195 -27.92 -9.10 -5.29
CA GLU A 195 -26.94 -8.62 -6.29
C GLU A 195 -26.06 -7.51 -5.71
N MET A 196 -26.65 -6.60 -4.94
CA MET A 196 -25.93 -5.55 -4.23
C MET A 196 -24.91 -6.17 -3.27
N ALA A 197 -25.32 -7.11 -2.41
CA ALA A 197 -24.44 -7.76 -1.44
C ALA A 197 -23.30 -8.53 -2.11
N ASP A 198 -23.60 -9.28 -3.18
CA ASP A 198 -22.58 -10.00 -3.94
C ASP A 198 -21.60 -9.04 -4.63
N THR A 199 -22.10 -7.95 -5.21
CA THR A 199 -21.24 -6.95 -5.88
C THR A 199 -20.28 -6.28 -4.89
N LEU A 200 -20.75 -5.95 -3.69
CA LEU A 200 -19.91 -5.42 -2.62
C LEU A 200 -18.87 -6.45 -2.15
N THR A 201 -19.24 -7.74 -2.13
CA THR A 201 -18.30 -8.83 -1.85
C THR A 201 -17.23 -8.94 -2.93
N ASP A 202 -17.61 -8.84 -4.21
CA ASP A 202 -16.66 -8.82 -5.33
C ASP A 202 -15.67 -7.65 -5.21
N MET A 203 -16.15 -6.46 -4.81
CA MET A 203 -15.30 -5.28 -4.58
C MET A 203 -14.26 -5.50 -3.46
N LEU A 204 -14.66 -6.14 -2.36
CA LEU A 204 -13.75 -6.47 -1.25
C LEU A 204 -12.71 -7.50 -1.69
N ARG A 205 -13.14 -8.54 -2.40
CA ARG A 205 -12.25 -9.60 -2.92
C ARG A 205 -11.28 -9.09 -3.98
N LEU A 206 -11.73 -8.18 -4.86
CA LEU A 206 -10.85 -7.54 -5.84
C LEU A 206 -9.75 -6.73 -5.14
N SER A 207 -10.07 -6.01 -4.05
CA SER A 207 -9.04 -5.31 -3.27
C SER A 207 -8.01 -6.29 -2.68
N ARG A 208 -8.46 -7.44 -2.16
CA ARG A 208 -7.59 -8.48 -1.57
C ARG A 208 -6.62 -9.10 -2.59
N SER A 209 -6.92 -9.05 -3.89
CA SER A 209 -6.00 -9.54 -4.93
C SER A 209 -4.64 -8.82 -4.94
N LEU A 210 -4.57 -7.58 -4.46
CA LEU A 210 -3.34 -6.77 -4.34
C LEU A 210 -2.64 -6.93 -2.99
N GLN A 211 -3.22 -7.68 -2.03
CA GLN A 211 -2.76 -7.73 -0.65
C GLN A 211 -1.29 -8.15 -0.50
N HIS A 212 -0.84 -9.10 -1.32
CA HIS A 212 0.53 -9.62 -1.29
C HIS A 212 1.45 -9.01 -2.35
N GLU A 213 0.98 -8.01 -3.11
CA GLU A 213 1.81 -7.38 -4.13
C GLU A 213 2.80 -6.38 -3.50
N PRO A 214 4.12 -6.61 -3.62
CA PRO A 214 5.14 -5.88 -2.86
C PRO A 214 5.53 -4.58 -3.59
N ALA A 215 4.54 -3.75 -3.93
CA ALA A 215 4.78 -2.42 -4.48
C ALA A 215 3.96 -1.39 -3.69
N LEU A 216 4.59 -0.28 -3.29
CA LEU A 216 3.89 0.77 -2.56
C LEU A 216 2.71 1.32 -3.36
N ILE A 217 2.88 1.50 -4.68
CA ILE A 217 1.79 1.93 -5.57
C ILE A 217 0.64 0.92 -5.56
N SER A 218 0.92 -0.38 -5.64
CA SER A 218 -0.11 -1.43 -5.59
C SER A 218 -0.86 -1.42 -4.24
N GLN A 219 -0.17 -1.19 -3.12
CA GLN A 219 -0.80 -1.04 -1.80
C GLN A 219 -1.65 0.24 -1.68
N LEU A 220 -1.22 1.36 -2.27
CA LEU A 220 -2.02 2.58 -2.32
C LEU A 220 -3.28 2.40 -3.18
N VAL A 221 -3.17 1.69 -4.29
CA VAL A 221 -4.34 1.31 -5.11
C VAL A 221 -5.25 0.42 -4.29
N ARG A 222 -4.74 -0.63 -3.63
CA ARG A 222 -5.53 -1.49 -2.72
C ARG A 222 -6.35 -0.69 -1.71
N VAL A 223 -5.72 0.28 -1.04
CA VAL A 223 -6.39 1.17 -0.09
C VAL A 223 -7.52 1.96 -0.75
N ALA A 224 -7.30 2.50 -1.96
CA ALA A 224 -8.35 3.19 -2.70
C ALA A 224 -9.51 2.26 -3.11
N LEU A 225 -9.23 1.01 -3.48
CA LEU A 225 -10.28 0.02 -3.79
C LEU A 225 -11.13 -0.31 -2.57
N LEU A 226 -10.50 -0.48 -1.40
CA LEU A 226 -11.18 -0.75 -0.14
C LEU A 226 -12.05 0.45 0.28
N ASP A 227 -11.55 1.68 0.13
CA ASP A 227 -12.34 2.90 0.40
C ASP A 227 -13.59 2.98 -0.49
N MET A 228 -13.49 2.59 -1.77
CA MET A 228 -14.66 2.53 -2.66
C MET A 228 -15.67 1.45 -2.22
N ALA A 229 -15.19 0.27 -1.83
CA ALA A 229 -16.04 -0.80 -1.33
C ALA A 229 -16.77 -0.38 -0.05
N ARG A 230 -16.06 0.29 0.87
CA ARG A 230 -16.65 0.87 2.07
C ARG A 230 -17.75 1.88 1.76
N GLY A 231 -17.49 2.84 0.87
CA GLY A 231 -18.50 3.80 0.45
C GLY A 231 -19.75 3.14 -0.15
N GLY A 232 -19.57 2.04 -0.89
CA GLY A 232 -20.67 1.19 -1.36
C GLY A 232 -21.46 0.56 -0.21
N ILE A 233 -20.78 -0.09 0.74
CA ILE A 233 -21.41 -0.72 1.91
C ILE A 233 -22.14 0.32 2.78
N GLU A 234 -21.55 1.50 3.01
CA GLU A 234 -22.17 2.58 3.77
C GLU A 234 -23.49 3.03 3.14
N ARG A 235 -23.53 3.18 1.80
CA ARG A 235 -24.75 3.48 1.05
C ARG A 235 -25.79 2.36 1.17
N SER A 236 -25.36 1.12 0.99
CA SER A 236 -26.24 -0.04 1.06
C SER A 236 -26.79 -0.26 2.47
N LEU A 237 -26.03 0.03 3.52
CA LEU A 237 -26.51 0.07 4.90
C LEU A 237 -27.59 1.13 5.08
N ALA A 238 -27.33 2.36 4.65
CA ALA A 238 -28.28 3.47 4.75
C ALA A 238 -29.61 3.18 4.01
N SER A 239 -29.61 2.31 2.99
CA SER A 239 -30.83 1.90 2.28
C SER A 239 -31.81 1.06 3.11
N GLY A 240 -31.36 0.44 4.20
CA GLY A 240 -32.17 -0.46 5.03
C GLY A 240 -32.55 -1.79 4.35
N GLN A 241 -31.87 -2.19 3.26
CA GLN A 241 -32.23 -3.38 2.47
C GLN A 241 -31.41 -4.64 2.84
N LEU A 242 -30.30 -4.47 3.55
CA LEU A 242 -29.40 -5.57 3.91
C LEU A 242 -30.04 -6.44 4.99
N GLN A 243 -30.17 -7.73 4.68
CA GLN A 243 -30.68 -8.75 5.60
C GLN A 243 -29.56 -9.30 6.49
N PRO A 244 -29.87 -9.97 7.62
CA PRO A 244 -28.86 -10.47 8.56
C PRO A 244 -27.76 -11.35 7.92
N ASN A 245 -28.10 -12.17 6.92
CA ASN A 245 -27.13 -12.96 6.16
C ASN A 245 -26.17 -12.09 5.33
N HIS A 246 -26.68 -11.02 4.69
CA HIS A 246 -25.84 -10.07 3.95
C HIS A 246 -24.89 -9.32 4.88
N LEU A 247 -25.39 -8.88 6.04
CA LEU A 247 -24.61 -8.16 7.05
C LEU A 247 -23.45 -9.02 7.57
N ALA A 248 -23.72 -10.28 7.93
CA ALA A 248 -22.71 -11.21 8.42
C ALA A 248 -21.65 -11.54 7.35
N ALA A 249 -22.07 -11.75 6.09
CA ALA A 249 -21.17 -12.04 4.98
C ALA A 249 -20.24 -10.85 4.68
N LEU A 250 -20.82 -9.64 4.54
CA LEU A 250 -20.05 -8.42 4.31
C LEU A 250 -19.10 -8.11 5.46
N ARG A 251 -19.53 -8.33 6.72
CA ARG A 251 -18.67 -8.16 7.89
C ARG A 251 -17.43 -9.07 7.82
N THR A 252 -17.63 -10.33 7.46
CA THR A 252 -16.54 -11.32 7.32
C THR A 252 -15.57 -10.91 6.22
N GLU A 253 -16.07 -10.58 5.03
CA GLU A 253 -15.22 -10.19 3.90
C GLU A 253 -14.50 -8.87 4.14
N LEU A 254 -15.13 -7.92 4.83
CA LEU A 254 -14.55 -6.64 5.17
C LEU A 254 -13.40 -6.79 6.19
N GLN A 255 -13.56 -7.67 7.18
CA GLN A 255 -12.48 -8.03 8.11
C GLN A 255 -11.30 -8.68 7.38
N LEU A 256 -11.57 -9.60 6.44
CA LEU A 256 -10.53 -10.24 5.63
C LEU A 256 -9.82 -9.25 4.68
N ALA A 257 -10.51 -8.21 4.22
CA ALA A 257 -9.96 -7.18 3.35
C ALA A 257 -9.14 -6.10 4.09
N ASN A 258 -9.13 -6.13 5.43
CA ASN A 258 -8.48 -5.13 6.29
C ASN A 258 -7.27 -5.69 7.08
N PRO A 259 -6.30 -6.36 6.45
CA PRO A 259 -5.12 -6.83 7.16
C PRO A 259 -4.33 -5.63 7.70
N THR A 260 -3.94 -5.71 8.96
CA THR A 260 -3.19 -4.63 9.60
C THR A 260 -1.72 -4.63 9.24
N ASN A 261 -1.19 -5.55 8.43
CA ASN A 261 0.25 -5.72 8.27
C ASN A 261 0.70 -5.78 6.81
N THR A 262 0.05 -5.12 5.86
CA THR A 262 0.45 -5.22 4.44
C THR A 262 1.60 -4.29 4.04
N PHE A 263 1.72 -3.12 4.64
CA PHE A 263 2.70 -2.12 4.22
C PHE A 263 4.15 -2.55 4.43
N HIS A 264 4.44 -3.49 5.34
CA HIS A 264 5.80 -4.00 5.52
C HIS A 264 6.36 -4.67 4.25
N LEU A 265 5.50 -5.30 3.43
CA LEU A 265 5.90 -5.91 2.15
C LEU A 265 6.35 -4.82 1.17
N ALA A 266 5.55 -3.77 1.00
CA ALA A 266 5.90 -2.63 0.17
C ALA A 266 7.19 -1.95 0.66
N MET A 267 7.36 -1.74 1.97
CA MET A 267 8.59 -1.15 2.52
C MET A 267 9.82 -2.05 2.28
N SER A 268 9.64 -3.38 2.33
CA SER A 268 10.72 -4.33 2.05
C SER A 268 11.15 -4.27 0.58
N ALA A 269 10.19 -4.09 -0.33
CA ALA A 269 10.47 -3.90 -1.75
C ALA A 269 11.12 -2.54 -2.05
N GLU A 270 10.63 -1.44 -1.46
CA GLU A 270 11.27 -0.12 -1.56
C GLU A 270 12.74 -0.22 -1.14
N ARG A 271 13.03 -0.91 -0.03
CA ARG A 271 14.42 -1.15 0.41
C ARG A 271 15.24 -1.90 -0.64
N CYS A 272 14.70 -2.94 -1.28
CA CYS A 272 15.40 -3.66 -2.35
C CYS A 272 15.65 -2.76 -3.57
N CYS A 273 14.68 -1.91 -3.94
CA CYS A 273 14.84 -0.92 -5.01
C CYS A 273 15.94 0.09 -4.70
N GLY A 274 16.03 0.60 -3.47
CA GLY A 274 17.12 1.48 -3.10
C GLY A 274 18.48 0.78 -3.05
N LEU A 275 18.54 -0.45 -2.55
CA LEU A 275 19.78 -1.24 -2.50
C LEU A 275 20.31 -1.57 -3.90
N SER A 276 19.43 -1.85 -4.87
CA SER A 276 19.86 -2.13 -6.24
C SER A 276 20.59 -0.93 -6.87
N ILE A 277 20.23 0.29 -6.46
CA ILE A 277 20.84 1.54 -6.93
C ILE A 277 22.07 1.91 -6.10
N LEU A 278 21.98 1.83 -4.77
CA LEU A 278 23.03 2.28 -3.86
C LEU A 278 24.19 1.28 -3.74
N TRP A 279 23.89 -0.01 -3.80
CA TRP A 279 24.83 -1.07 -3.44
C TRP A 279 25.20 -1.98 -4.60
N ASP A 280 24.21 -2.50 -5.33
CA ASP A 280 24.42 -3.52 -6.37
C ASP A 280 24.89 -2.92 -7.70
N ALA A 281 24.37 -1.73 -8.06
CA ALA A 281 24.75 -1.07 -9.31
C ALA A 281 26.20 -0.57 -9.29
N ASP A 282 26.92 -0.81 -10.40
CA ASP A 282 28.24 -0.24 -10.61
C ASP A 282 28.23 1.30 -10.70
N ASN A 283 27.12 1.84 -11.23
CA ASN A 283 26.80 3.25 -11.23
C ASN A 283 25.30 3.45 -10.90
N PRO A 284 24.96 4.22 -9.85
CA PRO A 284 23.58 4.39 -9.38
C PRO A 284 22.65 5.04 -10.43
N PHE A 285 23.21 5.85 -11.34
CA PHE A 285 22.41 6.54 -12.35
C PHE A 285 21.92 5.62 -13.48
N ILE A 286 22.48 4.41 -13.64
CA ILE A 286 22.01 3.46 -14.65
C ILE A 286 20.54 3.11 -14.40
N GLY A 287 20.18 2.82 -13.14
CA GLY A 287 18.80 2.51 -12.76
C GLY A 287 17.88 3.74 -12.77
N LEU A 288 18.41 4.92 -12.45
CA LEU A 288 17.63 6.17 -12.40
C LEU A 288 17.34 6.75 -13.80
N ASN A 289 18.23 6.55 -14.76
CA ASN A 289 18.16 7.16 -16.09
C ASN A 289 17.23 6.41 -17.07
N GLY A 290 16.63 5.29 -16.68
CA GLY A 290 15.71 4.53 -17.53
C GLY A 290 16.32 4.07 -18.85
N GLY A 291 17.62 3.70 -18.84
CA GLY A 291 18.33 3.23 -20.04
C GLY A 291 18.93 4.33 -20.92
N THR A 292 18.84 5.61 -20.53
CA THR A 292 19.57 6.68 -21.24
C THR A 292 21.08 6.65 -20.90
N PRO A 293 21.97 6.96 -21.87
CA PRO A 293 23.41 6.98 -21.62
C PRO A 293 23.79 7.92 -20.49
N LEU A 294 24.79 7.52 -19.70
CA LEU A 294 25.29 8.33 -18.60
C LEU A 294 25.98 9.60 -19.11
N THR A 295 25.73 10.72 -18.44
CA THR A 295 26.47 11.96 -18.70
C THR A 295 27.87 11.92 -18.07
N SER A 296 28.82 12.70 -18.58
CA SER A 296 30.16 12.81 -18.01
C SER A 296 30.13 13.23 -16.53
N GLY A 297 29.17 14.09 -16.14
CA GLY A 297 28.96 14.49 -14.76
C GLY A 297 28.53 13.33 -13.85
N GLN A 298 27.65 12.45 -14.32
CA GLN A 298 27.22 11.26 -13.59
C GLN A 298 28.34 10.23 -13.44
N ILE A 299 29.19 10.08 -14.45
CA ILE A 299 30.38 9.20 -14.37
C ILE A 299 31.37 9.75 -13.34
N ALA A 300 31.69 11.05 -13.41
CA ALA A 300 32.59 11.71 -12.45
C ALA A 300 32.03 11.66 -11.03
N PHE A 301 30.73 11.89 -10.84
CA PHE A 301 30.06 11.74 -9.56
C PHE A 301 30.24 10.32 -9.02
N ASN A 302 29.97 9.28 -9.82
CA ASN A 302 30.07 7.89 -9.38
C ASN A 302 31.49 7.53 -8.93
N LEU A 303 32.50 8.01 -9.65
CA LEU A 303 33.90 7.82 -9.25
C LEU A 303 34.17 8.43 -7.87
N ILE A 304 33.77 9.69 -7.66
CA ILE A 304 33.90 10.37 -6.36
C ILE A 304 33.11 9.64 -5.28
N TYR A 305 31.85 9.29 -5.55
CA TYR A 305 30.95 8.59 -4.64
C TYR A 305 31.51 7.25 -4.16
N ARG A 306 32.13 6.48 -5.06
CA ARG A 306 32.80 5.21 -4.71
C ARG A 306 34.13 5.43 -3.99
N MET A 307 34.95 6.39 -4.41
CA MET A 307 36.28 6.61 -3.83
C MET A 307 36.25 7.23 -2.43
N THR A 308 35.19 7.95 -2.05
CA THR A 308 35.17 8.81 -0.84
C THR A 308 34.58 8.16 0.42
N GLY A 309 33.97 6.97 0.35
CA GLY A 309 33.23 6.39 1.48
C GLY A 309 31.73 6.60 1.42
N LEU A 310 31.26 7.50 0.56
CA LEU A 310 29.87 7.97 0.58
C LEU A 310 28.87 6.86 0.25
N ARG A 311 29.23 5.93 -0.63
CA ARG A 311 28.36 4.80 -0.98
C ARG A 311 27.99 3.94 0.22
N GLU A 312 28.98 3.51 0.99
CA GLU A 312 28.77 2.68 2.18
C GLU A 312 28.00 3.45 3.25
N GLN A 313 28.31 4.74 3.46
CA GLN A 313 27.61 5.58 4.42
C GLN A 313 26.14 5.82 4.05
N GLU A 314 25.86 6.14 2.77
CA GLU A 314 24.48 6.28 2.28
C GLU A 314 23.73 4.96 2.36
N THR A 315 24.37 3.83 2.00
CA THR A 315 23.74 2.51 2.10
C THR A 315 23.36 2.17 3.54
N LEU A 316 24.24 2.42 4.52
CA LEU A 316 23.95 2.20 5.94
C LEU A 316 22.84 3.10 6.44
N PHE A 317 22.87 4.38 6.08
CA PHE A 317 21.81 5.32 6.43
C PHE A 317 20.46 4.89 5.83
N TYR A 318 20.46 4.46 4.56
CA TYR A 318 19.27 3.96 3.88
C TYR A 318 18.72 2.69 4.55
N LEU A 319 19.59 1.75 4.90
CA LEU A 319 19.22 0.55 5.65
C LEU A 319 18.62 0.87 7.02
N ASP A 320 19.18 1.83 7.76
CA ASP A 320 18.60 2.29 9.04
C ASP A 320 17.22 2.91 8.84
N HIS A 321 17.08 3.77 7.83
CA HIS A 321 15.87 4.53 7.60
C HIS A 321 14.71 3.65 7.09
N LEU A 322 14.94 2.84 6.04
CA LEU A 322 13.94 1.90 5.55
C LEU A 322 13.76 0.71 6.49
N GLY A 323 14.78 0.31 7.25
CA GLY A 323 14.65 -0.71 8.29
C GLY A 323 13.61 -0.31 9.34
N ARG A 324 13.64 0.95 9.80
CA ARG A 324 12.60 1.51 10.68
C ARG A 324 11.22 1.53 10.02
N ALA A 325 11.13 1.84 8.73
CA ALA A 325 9.85 1.85 8.00
C ALA A 325 9.26 0.44 7.84
N VAL A 326 10.10 -0.56 7.51
CA VAL A 326 9.70 -1.98 7.44
C VAL A 326 9.21 -2.47 8.79
N ALA A 327 9.96 -2.19 9.86
CA ALA A 327 9.57 -2.54 11.23
C ALA A 327 8.30 -1.81 11.68
N ALA A 328 8.11 -0.55 11.26
CA ALA A 328 6.87 0.16 11.51
C ALA A 328 5.67 -0.60 10.90
N GLY A 329 5.80 -1.17 9.70
CA GLY A 329 4.73 -1.94 9.07
C GLY A 329 4.18 -3.14 9.87
N THR A 330 4.84 -3.56 10.96
CA THR A 330 4.38 -4.64 11.85
C THR A 330 4.02 -4.18 13.27
N ASN A 331 4.31 -2.92 13.64
CA ASN A 331 3.98 -2.36 14.97
C ASN A 331 2.47 -2.11 15.15
N SER A 332 2.03 -1.70 16.34
CA SER A 332 0.69 -1.12 16.54
C SER A 332 0.52 0.16 15.71
N ILE A 333 -0.66 0.43 15.15
CA ILE A 333 -0.91 1.62 14.29
C ILE A 333 -0.44 2.96 14.89
N PRO A 334 -0.65 3.28 16.19
CA PRO A 334 -0.20 4.54 16.77
C PRO A 334 1.33 4.71 16.65
N GLU A 335 2.05 3.62 16.93
CA GLU A 335 3.50 3.56 16.81
C GLU A 335 3.97 3.69 15.36
N ARG A 336 3.24 3.11 14.40
CA ARG A 336 3.54 3.30 12.97
C ARG A 336 3.45 4.75 12.55
N LEU A 337 2.37 5.42 12.97
CA LEU A 337 2.14 6.83 12.67
C LEU A 337 3.22 7.71 13.30
N ARG A 338 3.62 7.42 14.55
CA ARG A 338 4.74 8.09 15.20
C ARG A 338 6.03 7.92 14.39
N ILE A 339 6.38 6.68 14.02
CA ILE A 339 7.59 6.41 13.22
C ILE A 339 7.50 7.08 11.85
N ALA A 340 6.38 6.98 11.14
CA ALA A 340 6.22 7.59 9.82
C ALA A 340 6.31 9.13 9.86
N ASN A 341 5.89 9.76 10.95
CA ASN A 341 6.05 11.21 11.17
C ASN A 341 7.48 11.58 11.58
N GLU A 342 8.25 10.70 12.22
CA GLU A 342 9.67 10.93 12.48
C GLU A 342 10.55 10.69 11.25
N LEU A 343 10.15 9.74 10.40
CA LEU A 343 10.72 9.48 9.09
C LEU A 343 10.26 10.57 8.09
N MET A 344 10.56 11.82 8.41
CA MET A 344 10.39 12.96 7.51
C MET A 344 11.19 12.76 6.23
N ALA A 345 10.74 13.39 5.13
CA ALA A 345 11.46 13.39 3.87
C ALA A 345 12.93 13.78 4.09
N VAL A 346 13.84 12.86 3.76
CA VAL A 346 15.27 13.08 3.89
C VAL A 346 15.66 14.11 2.83
N LYS A 347 15.93 15.35 3.26
CA LYS A 347 16.43 16.38 2.33
C LYS A 347 17.76 15.94 1.75
N SER A 348 17.85 15.94 0.42
CA SER A 348 19.11 15.72 -0.28
C SER A 348 20.17 16.70 0.22
N SER A 349 21.32 16.17 0.61
CA SER A 349 22.48 16.98 0.99
C SER A 349 23.70 16.49 0.22
N ARG A 350 24.82 17.23 0.27
CA ARG A 350 26.09 16.81 -0.36
C ARG A 350 26.58 15.41 0.08
N TRP A 351 26.08 14.91 1.21
CA TRP A 351 26.43 13.61 1.79
C TRP A 351 25.31 12.56 1.68
N ARG A 352 24.14 12.93 1.14
CA ARG A 352 22.92 12.10 1.06
C ARG A 352 22.15 12.40 -0.23
N VAL A 353 22.85 12.37 -1.36
CA VAL A 353 22.30 12.79 -2.66
C VAL A 353 21.31 11.76 -3.16
N LEU A 354 21.69 10.48 -3.15
CA LEU A 354 20.88 9.40 -3.73
C LEU A 354 19.76 8.99 -2.78
N THR A 355 20.07 8.88 -1.48
CA THR A 355 19.06 8.62 -0.45
C THR A 355 17.91 9.63 -0.52
N GLY A 356 18.20 10.93 -0.66
CA GLY A 356 17.14 11.95 -0.78
C GLY A 356 16.30 11.85 -2.05
N MET A 357 16.82 11.20 -3.11
CA MET A 357 16.06 10.89 -4.34
C MET A 357 15.23 9.61 -4.21
N LEU A 358 15.74 8.63 -3.49
CA LEU A 358 15.16 7.29 -3.36
C LEU A 358 14.14 7.17 -2.23
N MET A 359 14.19 8.08 -1.26
CA MET A 359 13.28 8.04 -0.11
C MET A 359 11.85 8.40 -0.52
N PRO A 360 10.87 7.48 -0.39
CA PRO A 360 9.48 7.83 -0.57
C PRO A 360 9.00 8.76 0.56
N ALA A 361 7.99 9.58 0.27
CA ALA A 361 7.28 10.32 1.31
C ALA A 361 6.37 9.35 2.09
N LEU A 362 6.84 8.85 3.23
CA LEU A 362 6.18 7.78 3.99
C LEU A 362 4.99 8.23 4.85
N SER A 363 5.00 9.47 5.33
CA SER A 363 3.97 9.96 6.28
C SER A 363 2.55 9.85 5.73
N ARG A 364 2.31 10.28 4.49
CA ARG A 364 0.99 10.25 3.86
C ARG A 364 0.48 8.83 3.60
N PRO A 365 1.25 7.90 2.97
CA PRO A 365 0.86 6.51 2.84
C PRO A 365 0.47 5.84 4.15
N PHE A 366 1.30 5.96 5.20
CA PHE A 366 1.01 5.33 6.50
C PHE A 366 -0.22 5.94 7.19
N ALA A 367 -0.38 7.27 7.12
CA ALA A 367 -1.58 7.93 7.61
C ALA A 367 -2.84 7.43 6.88
N LYS A 368 -2.74 7.30 5.55
CA LYS A 368 -3.84 6.83 4.73
C LYS A 368 -4.21 5.36 5.03
N GLU A 369 -3.22 4.47 5.19
CA GLU A 369 -3.47 3.08 5.62
C GLU A 369 -4.16 3.04 6.98
N ALA A 370 -3.64 3.79 7.96
CA ALA A 370 -4.19 3.84 9.31
C ALA A 370 -5.65 4.35 9.35
N ASP A 371 -5.95 5.40 8.60
CA ASP A 371 -7.31 5.94 8.48
C ASP A 371 -8.24 4.93 7.82
N THR A 372 -7.82 4.27 6.74
CA THR A 372 -8.62 3.23 6.09
C THR A 372 -8.86 2.04 7.03
N ILE A 373 -7.86 1.60 7.81
CA ILE A 373 -8.06 0.51 8.80
C ILE A 373 -9.09 0.93 9.85
N ALA A 374 -8.93 2.11 10.47
CA ALA A 374 -9.86 2.57 11.50
C ALA A 374 -11.29 2.76 11.00
N GLN A 375 -11.45 3.28 9.79
CA GLN A 375 -12.77 3.44 9.19
C GLN A 375 -13.39 2.10 8.77
N THR A 376 -12.56 1.12 8.38
CA THR A 376 -13.02 -0.23 8.11
C THR A 376 -13.51 -0.92 9.37
N ASP A 377 -12.77 -0.82 10.49
CA ASP A 377 -13.18 -1.39 11.77
C ASP A 377 -14.46 -0.72 12.31
N ALA A 378 -14.61 0.59 12.10
CA ALA A 378 -15.85 1.29 12.41
C ALA A 378 -17.04 0.80 11.57
N LEU A 379 -16.82 0.48 10.29
CA LEU A 379 -17.85 -0.07 9.41
C LEU A 379 -18.21 -1.51 9.78
N VAL A 380 -17.24 -2.34 10.18
CA VAL A 380 -17.47 -3.67 10.76
C VAL A 380 -18.36 -3.57 12.01
N ALA A 381 -18.09 -2.59 12.89
CA ALA A 381 -18.94 -2.31 14.04
C ALA A 381 -20.34 -1.86 13.64
N ALA A 382 -20.48 -1.00 12.63
CA ALA A 382 -21.78 -0.58 12.12
C ALA A 382 -22.60 -1.76 11.54
N LEU A 383 -21.97 -2.66 10.79
CA LEU A 383 -22.62 -3.88 10.28
C LEU A 383 -23.12 -4.76 11.43
N ALA A 384 -22.32 -4.95 12.49
CA ALA A 384 -22.72 -5.73 13.66
C ALA A 384 -23.88 -5.07 14.44
N VAL A 385 -23.86 -3.75 14.58
CA VAL A 385 -24.93 -2.96 15.21
C VAL A 385 -26.24 -3.10 14.44
N THR A 386 -26.19 -2.97 13.11
CA THR A 386 -27.37 -3.17 12.24
C THR A 386 -27.86 -4.60 12.32
N GLU A 387 -26.97 -5.60 12.31
CA GLU A 387 -27.37 -7.01 12.41
C GLU A 387 -28.02 -7.32 13.77
N PHE A 388 -27.51 -6.74 14.86
CA PHE A 388 -28.12 -6.83 16.18
C PHE A 388 -29.52 -6.22 16.19
N HIS A 389 -29.68 -5.03 15.59
CA HIS A 389 -30.98 -4.37 15.47
C HIS A 389 -32.00 -5.24 14.74
N GLU A 390 -31.63 -5.78 13.56
CA GLU A 390 -32.53 -6.62 12.77
C GLU A 390 -32.93 -7.91 13.49
N ARG A 391 -32.06 -8.47 14.33
CA ARG A 391 -32.35 -9.69 15.09
C ARG A 391 -33.13 -9.45 16.38
N GLN A 392 -32.85 -8.35 17.09
CA GLN A 392 -33.40 -8.08 18.43
C GLN A 392 -34.54 -7.05 18.43
N GLY A 393 -34.78 -6.36 17.31
CA GLY A 393 -35.79 -5.31 17.19
C GLY A 393 -35.47 -4.04 18.00
N ARG A 394 -34.21 -3.86 18.42
CA ARG A 394 -33.74 -2.69 19.18
C ARG A 394 -32.27 -2.42 18.90
N TRP A 395 -31.85 -1.16 19.05
CA TRP A 395 -30.43 -0.80 19.03
C TRP A 395 -29.70 -1.32 20.29
N PRO A 396 -28.39 -1.64 20.19
CA PRO A 396 -27.59 -1.99 21.36
C PRO A 396 -27.33 -0.75 22.23
N ASN A 397 -27.34 -0.89 23.56
CA ASN A 397 -27.02 0.23 24.46
C ASN A 397 -25.52 0.60 24.47
N GLY A 398 -24.68 -0.26 23.89
CA GLY A 398 -23.25 -0.04 23.71
C GLY A 398 -22.55 -1.26 23.11
N MET A 399 -21.26 -1.12 22.79
CA MET A 399 -20.47 -2.17 22.14
C MET A 399 -20.33 -3.46 22.98
N ALA A 400 -20.52 -3.38 24.29
CA ALA A 400 -20.46 -4.54 25.18
C ALA A 400 -21.58 -5.55 24.92
N GLU A 401 -22.75 -5.12 24.41
CA GLU A 401 -23.85 -6.04 24.04
C GLU A 401 -23.56 -6.82 22.75
N LEU A 402 -22.53 -6.45 21.99
CA LEU A 402 -22.12 -7.15 20.77
C LEU A 402 -21.10 -8.27 21.06
N VAL A 403 -20.70 -8.45 22.33
CA VAL A 403 -19.77 -9.48 22.78
C VAL A 403 -20.56 -10.59 23.48
N PRO A 404 -20.28 -11.89 23.22
CA PRO A 404 -19.25 -12.43 22.33
C PRO A 404 -19.72 -12.65 20.87
N ASP A 405 -21.00 -12.42 20.58
CA ASP A 405 -21.64 -12.90 19.33
C ASP A 405 -21.05 -12.29 18.05
N TYR A 406 -20.55 -11.05 18.11
CA TYR A 406 -19.98 -10.33 16.96
C TYR A 406 -18.48 -10.04 17.11
N PHE A 407 -18.00 -9.90 18.35
CA PHE A 407 -16.62 -9.57 18.68
C PHE A 407 -16.15 -10.33 19.92
N ASP A 408 -14.86 -10.71 19.95
CA ASP A 408 -14.24 -11.32 21.14
C ASP A 408 -14.11 -10.33 22.31
N SER A 409 -13.95 -9.04 21.99
CA SER A 409 -13.86 -7.93 22.93
C SER A 409 -14.39 -6.65 22.29
N PRO A 410 -14.84 -5.65 23.06
CA PRO A 410 -15.33 -4.39 22.50
C PRO A 410 -14.28 -3.75 21.55
N PRO A 411 -14.64 -3.41 20.30
CA PRO A 411 -13.69 -2.88 19.33
C PRO A 411 -13.20 -1.48 19.73
N VAL A 412 -11.98 -1.15 19.29
CA VAL A 412 -11.30 0.14 19.54
C VAL A 412 -10.91 0.81 18.23
N ASP A 413 -10.76 2.14 18.22
CA ASP A 413 -10.11 2.86 17.11
C ASP A 413 -8.62 2.52 17.14
N PRO A 414 -8.10 1.77 16.15
CA PRO A 414 -6.76 1.22 16.22
C PRO A 414 -5.68 2.31 16.14
N ARG A 415 -6.02 3.55 15.75
CA ARG A 415 -5.06 4.67 15.68
C ARG A 415 -4.68 5.23 17.04
N ASN A 416 -5.48 4.96 18.08
CA ASN A 416 -5.33 5.57 19.39
C ASN A 416 -5.87 4.73 20.56
N ASP A 417 -6.30 3.49 20.30
CA ASP A 417 -6.84 2.54 21.27
C ASP A 417 -8.09 3.05 22.03
N THR A 418 -8.79 4.05 21.50
CA THR A 418 -10.04 4.56 22.11
C THR A 418 -11.17 3.58 21.84
N PRO A 419 -11.92 3.12 22.86
CA PRO A 419 -13.09 2.27 22.66
C PRO A 419 -14.10 2.89 21.69
N LEU A 420 -14.55 2.11 20.71
CA LEU A 420 -15.60 2.55 19.82
C LEU A 420 -16.92 2.66 20.58
N LYS A 421 -17.73 3.65 20.22
CA LYS A 421 -19.05 3.89 20.79
C LYS A 421 -20.09 4.00 19.71
N VAL A 422 -21.25 3.43 19.97
CA VAL A 422 -22.45 3.67 19.15
C VAL A 422 -23.23 4.80 19.79
N VAL A 423 -23.54 5.81 19.00
CA VAL A 423 -24.35 6.95 19.41
C VAL A 423 -25.58 7.01 18.52
N ALA A 424 -26.77 6.91 19.10
CA ALA A 424 -28.00 7.07 18.35
C ALA A 424 -28.10 8.50 17.78
N THR A 425 -28.50 8.62 16.52
CA THR A 425 -28.85 9.89 15.86
C THR A 425 -30.37 9.93 15.63
N PRO A 426 -30.96 11.09 15.29
CA PRO A 426 -32.40 11.16 15.03
C PRO A 426 -32.90 10.20 13.94
N ASN A 427 -32.05 9.90 12.96
CA ASN A 427 -32.39 9.11 11.78
C ASN A 427 -31.56 7.82 11.66
N GLY A 428 -30.80 7.44 12.69
CA GLY A 428 -29.93 6.26 12.62
C GLY A 428 -28.92 6.21 13.75
N PHE A 429 -27.65 6.00 13.42
CA PHE A 429 -26.59 5.92 14.42
C PHE A 429 -25.23 6.36 13.88
N ARG A 430 -24.32 6.64 14.81
CA ARG A 430 -22.94 7.03 14.54
C ARG A 430 -21.99 6.12 15.31
N VAL A 431 -20.89 5.74 14.66
CA VAL A 431 -19.77 5.05 15.31
C VAL A 431 -18.67 6.07 15.58
N ASP A 432 -18.40 6.31 16.86
CA ASP A 432 -17.43 7.28 17.34
C ASP A 432 -16.20 6.57 17.91
N GLY A 433 -15.00 7.06 17.55
CA GLY A 433 -13.77 6.84 18.31
C GLY A 433 -13.46 8.06 19.15
N LYS A 434 -12.25 8.62 19.01
CA LYS A 434 -11.93 9.95 19.56
C LYS A 434 -12.70 11.08 18.86
N SER A 435 -13.02 10.87 17.59
CA SER A 435 -13.90 11.70 16.76
C SER A 435 -14.87 10.79 16.01
N PRO A 436 -15.94 11.34 15.41
CA PRO A 436 -16.81 10.57 14.53
C PRO A 436 -16.03 9.87 13.42
N LEU A 437 -16.25 8.57 13.26
CA LEU A 437 -15.62 7.75 12.21
C LEU A 437 -16.58 7.49 11.06
N LEU A 438 -17.84 7.20 11.39
CA LEU A 438 -18.87 6.81 10.45
C LEU A 438 -20.25 7.23 10.98
N THR A 439 -21.09 7.78 10.12
CA THR A 439 -22.51 8.05 10.41
C THR A 439 -23.37 7.28 9.42
N ILE A 440 -24.32 6.49 9.93
CA ILE A 440 -25.34 5.81 9.14
C ILE A 440 -26.67 6.48 9.45
N ASP A 441 -27.16 7.25 8.49
CA ASP A 441 -28.50 7.83 8.54
C ASP A 441 -29.40 7.01 7.62
N PHE A 442 -30.49 6.49 8.18
CA PHE A 442 -31.55 5.88 7.41
C PHE A 442 -32.48 6.98 6.89
N PRO A 443 -33.02 6.85 5.66
CA PRO A 443 -34.03 7.77 5.19
C PRO A 443 -35.19 7.79 6.20
N ALA A 444 -35.67 8.99 6.56
CA ALA A 444 -36.79 9.15 7.47
C ALA A 444 -37.93 8.25 7.00
N GLN A 445 -38.51 7.45 7.91
CA GLN A 445 -39.72 6.69 7.61
C GLN A 445 -40.85 7.68 7.34
N GLY A 446 -40.98 8.08 6.09
CA GLY A 446 -42.01 8.99 5.59
C GLY A 446 -42.82 8.27 4.53
N SER A 447 -43.87 7.58 5.03
CA SER A 447 -45.18 7.20 4.46
C SER A 447 -45.32 6.82 2.97
N PRO A 448 -46.19 5.84 2.65
CA PRO A 448 -46.35 5.27 1.30
C PRO A 448 -46.56 6.26 0.17
#